data_AF-A0A0G1Q359-F1
#
_entry.id   AF-A0A0G1Q359-F1
#
_cell.length_a   1.000
_cell.length_b   1.000
_cell.length_c   1.000
_cell.angle_alpha   90.00
_cell.angle_beta   90.00
_cell.angle_gamma   90.00
#
_symmetry.space_group_name_H-M   'P 1'
#
loop_
_entity.id
_entity.type
_entity.pdbx_description
1 polymer ?
#
loop_
_entity_poly.entity_id
_entity_poly.type
_entity_poly.pdbx_seq_one_letter_code
_entity_poly.pdbx_strand_id
1 'polypeptide(L)'
;MPKRRIFIAVNLPADVRSGLKKAREKWRDLPVRWTKTDNLHITLVFIGYATDEEVLEIAKIAREIAQKLPPFSVSLSRIELGPHEGPPKMIWAEAEPSEELAELKRELEDAFFHSQKSGYLRKESREFRPHITLGRILQREWREAGAQNQFAGEKINLTFYVSSVELKESKIKRGGPEYAVLESVELGKVVENEE
;
A
#
# COMPACT_ATOMS: atom_id res chain seq x y z
N MET A 1 -22.50 -1.54 16.34
CA MET A 1 -21.37 -2.49 16.35
C MET A 1 -20.07 -1.72 16.11
N PRO A 2 -18.93 -2.14 16.68
CA PRO A 2 -17.66 -1.47 16.42
C PRO A 2 -17.34 -1.52 14.93
N LYS A 3 -16.86 -0.41 14.37
CA LYS A 3 -16.38 -0.36 12.98
C LYS A 3 -14.86 -0.40 12.96
N ARG A 4 -14.31 -1.16 12.01
CA ARG A 4 -12.86 -1.32 11.81
C ARG A 4 -12.43 -0.53 10.58
N ARG A 5 -11.25 0.09 10.62
CA ARG A 5 -10.72 0.83 9.47
C ARG A 5 -9.95 -0.12 8.57
N ILE A 6 -10.54 -0.50 7.45
CA ILE A 6 -10.07 -1.58 6.57
C ILE A 6 -9.43 -1.05 5.30
N PHE A 7 -8.42 -1.78 4.82
CA PHE A 7 -7.83 -1.62 3.50
C PHE A 7 -7.21 -2.93 3.01
N ILE A 8 -7.08 -3.07 1.69
CA ILE A 8 -6.35 -4.16 1.04
C ILE A 8 -4.96 -3.67 0.65
N ALA A 9 -3.95 -4.50 0.89
CA ALA A 9 -2.57 -4.15 0.59
C ALA A 9 -1.76 -5.33 0.05
N VAL A 10 -0.74 -5.02 -0.75
CA VAL A 10 0.36 -5.93 -1.05
C VAL A 10 1.43 -5.73 0.02
N ASN A 11 1.81 -6.82 0.70
CA ASN A 11 2.91 -6.81 1.66
C ASN A 11 4.26 -6.96 0.96
N LEU A 12 5.33 -6.61 1.66
CA LEU A 12 6.68 -6.61 1.13
C LEU A 12 7.52 -7.74 1.76
N PRO A 13 8.27 -8.50 0.95
CA PRO A 13 9.31 -9.39 1.44
C PRO A 13 10.31 -8.68 2.37
N ALA A 14 10.89 -9.44 3.30
CA ALA A 14 11.72 -8.88 4.38
C ALA A 14 12.99 -8.17 3.85
N ASP A 15 13.57 -8.69 2.78
CA ASP A 15 14.71 -8.12 2.06
C ASP A 15 14.37 -6.76 1.43
N VAL A 16 13.20 -6.63 0.78
CA VAL A 16 12.74 -5.33 0.23
C VAL A 16 12.46 -4.33 1.34
N ARG A 17 11.83 -4.76 2.44
CA ARG A 17 11.66 -3.91 3.63
C ARG A 17 13.00 -3.41 4.19
N SER A 18 14.00 -4.28 4.26
CA SER A 18 15.36 -3.95 4.70
C SER A 18 16.05 -2.99 3.72
N GLY A 19 15.94 -3.25 2.42
CA GLY A 19 16.48 -2.39 1.36
C GLY A 19 15.91 -0.97 1.42
N LEU A 20 14.59 -0.84 1.56
CA LEU A 20 13.91 0.46 1.73
C LEU A 20 14.30 1.17 3.03
N LYS A 21 14.45 0.42 4.13
CA LYS A 21 14.94 0.99 5.39
C LYS A 21 16.35 1.55 5.19
N LYS A 22 17.26 0.79 4.57
CA LYS A 22 18.64 1.21 4.30
C LYS A 22 18.70 2.44 3.39
N ALA A 23 17.92 2.44 2.30
CA ALA A 23 17.89 3.55 1.34
C ALA A 23 17.48 4.88 2.00
N ARG A 24 16.48 4.84 2.89
CA ARG A 24 16.01 6.07 3.57
C ARG A 24 16.87 6.56 4.75
N GLU A 25 17.87 5.79 5.21
CA GLU A 25 18.65 6.14 6.42
C GLU A 25 19.32 7.53 6.33
N LYS A 26 19.74 7.94 5.12
CA LYS A 26 20.36 9.26 4.91
C LYS A 26 19.45 10.45 5.21
N TRP A 27 18.13 10.24 5.25
CA TRP A 27 17.17 11.27 5.61
C TRP A 27 16.60 11.10 7.01
N ARG A 28 17.12 10.17 7.82
CA ARG A 28 16.54 9.83 9.14
C ARG A 28 16.31 11.05 10.04
N ASP A 29 17.17 12.06 9.92
CA ASP A 29 17.17 13.29 10.73
C ASP A 29 16.26 14.40 10.15
N LEU A 30 15.67 14.18 8.97
CA LEU A 30 14.63 15.06 8.44
C LEU A 30 13.37 14.99 9.30
N PRO A 31 12.59 16.08 9.40
CA PRO A 31 11.35 16.16 10.18
C PRO A 31 10.21 15.36 9.52
N VAL A 32 10.32 14.04 9.64
CA VAL A 32 9.48 13.04 9.02
C VAL A 32 9.10 12.01 10.07
N ARG A 33 7.81 11.74 10.17
CA ARG A 33 7.33 10.57 10.91
C ARG A 33 7.49 9.34 10.03
N TRP A 34 8.61 8.65 10.19
CA TRP A 34 8.93 7.43 9.44
C TRP A 34 7.95 6.29 9.71
N THR A 35 7.49 5.64 8.65
CA THR A 35 6.68 4.42 8.73
C THR A 35 7.55 3.30 9.31
N LYS A 36 7.01 2.54 10.29
CA LYS A 36 7.68 1.34 10.80
C LYS A 36 7.95 0.36 9.65
N THR A 37 9.10 -0.31 9.67
CA THR A 37 9.51 -1.22 8.59
C THR A 37 8.47 -2.31 8.31
N ASP A 38 7.85 -2.86 9.35
CA ASP A 38 6.81 -3.89 9.21
C ASP A 38 5.46 -3.35 8.73
N ASN A 39 5.31 -2.03 8.72
CA ASN A 39 4.12 -1.35 8.20
C ASN A 39 4.30 -0.90 6.74
N LEU A 40 5.44 -1.17 6.09
CA LEU A 40 5.64 -0.83 4.69
C LEU A 40 4.82 -1.78 3.79
N HIS A 41 4.02 -1.22 2.90
CA HIS A 41 3.13 -1.94 2.00
C HIS A 41 2.73 -1.04 0.83
N ILE A 42 2.20 -1.64 -0.25
CA ILE A 42 1.46 -0.92 -1.30
C ILE A 42 -0.03 -1.03 -0.95
N THR A 43 -0.72 0.10 -0.82
CA THR A 43 -2.19 0.09 -0.65
C THR A 43 -2.85 -0.12 -2.01
N LEU A 44 -3.75 -1.10 -2.11
CA LEU A 44 -4.56 -1.33 -3.31
C LEU A 44 -5.89 -0.58 -3.20
N VAL A 45 -6.66 -0.88 -2.16
CA VAL A 45 -8.01 -0.32 -1.96
C VAL A 45 -8.19 0.10 -0.52
N PHE A 46 -8.55 1.37 -0.30
CA PHE A 46 -8.88 1.89 1.01
C PHE A 46 -10.41 1.85 1.22
N ILE A 47 -10.91 0.92 2.02
CA ILE A 47 -12.35 0.72 2.23
C ILE A 47 -12.91 1.73 3.24
N GLY A 48 -12.14 2.06 4.28
CA GLY A 48 -12.62 2.92 5.36
C GLY A 48 -13.23 2.13 6.50
N TYR A 49 -14.29 2.65 7.12
CA TYR A 49 -14.89 2.03 8.31
C TYR A 49 -15.93 0.97 7.91
N ALA A 50 -15.65 -0.30 8.23
CA ALA A 50 -16.51 -1.44 7.96
C ALA A 50 -17.01 -2.11 9.26
N THR A 51 -18.24 -2.63 9.27
CA THR A 51 -18.76 -3.52 10.32
C THR A 51 -18.11 -4.91 10.21
N ASP A 52 -18.33 -5.77 11.20
CA ASP A 52 -17.78 -7.13 11.17
C ASP A 52 -18.37 -7.96 10.01
N GLU A 53 -19.65 -7.75 9.68
CA GLU A 53 -20.30 -8.39 8.53
C GLU A 53 -19.71 -7.89 7.20
N GLU A 54 -19.48 -6.58 7.08
CA GLU A 54 -18.83 -5.99 5.90
C GLU A 54 -17.39 -6.52 5.75
N VAL A 55 -16.65 -6.67 6.85
CA VAL A 55 -15.29 -7.26 6.86
C VAL A 55 -15.29 -8.69 6.32
N LEU A 56 -16.26 -9.52 6.72
CA LEU A 56 -16.36 -10.90 6.23
C LEU A 56 -16.65 -10.95 4.72
N GLU A 57 -17.51 -10.06 4.22
CA GLU A 57 -17.79 -9.96 2.79
C GLU A 57 -16.56 -9.48 2.00
N ILE A 58 -15.86 -8.45 2.50
CA ILE A 58 -14.62 -7.94 1.89
C ILE A 58 -13.57 -9.05 1.82
N ALA A 59 -13.40 -9.82 2.90
CA ALA A 59 -12.45 -10.93 2.94
C ALA A 59 -12.79 -12.01 1.90
N LYS A 60 -14.07 -12.37 1.79
CA LYS A 60 -14.56 -13.32 0.79
C LYS A 60 -14.28 -12.84 -0.63
N ILE A 61 -14.64 -11.60 -0.96
CA ILE A 61 -14.42 -11.02 -2.29
C ILE A 61 -12.92 -10.96 -2.61
N ALA A 62 -12.10 -10.51 -1.66
CA ALA A 62 -10.64 -10.46 -1.85
C ALA A 62 -10.07 -11.85 -2.18
N ARG A 63 -10.57 -12.91 -1.53
CA ARG A 63 -10.21 -14.30 -1.81
C ARG A 63 -10.59 -14.73 -3.23
N GLU A 64 -11.82 -14.45 -3.63
CA GLU A 64 -12.32 -14.81 -4.97
C GLU A 64 -11.57 -14.10 -6.09
N ILE A 65 -11.19 -12.83 -5.90
CA ILE A 65 -10.45 -12.06 -6.90
C ILE A 65 -8.98 -12.46 -6.93
N ALA A 66 -8.31 -12.60 -5.77
CA ALA A 66 -6.91 -12.99 -5.70
C ALA A 66 -6.65 -14.33 -6.40
N GLN A 67 -7.54 -15.30 -6.25
CA GLN A 67 -7.40 -16.63 -6.86
C GLN A 67 -7.53 -16.64 -8.40
N LYS A 68 -7.99 -15.54 -9.02
CA LYS A 68 -8.11 -15.42 -10.48
C LYS A 68 -6.85 -14.90 -11.15
N LEU A 69 -5.92 -14.34 -10.37
CA LEU A 69 -4.75 -13.65 -10.89
C LEU A 69 -3.49 -14.41 -10.49
N PRO A 70 -2.54 -14.66 -11.41
CA PRO A 70 -1.27 -15.28 -11.05
C PRO A 70 -0.37 -14.31 -10.28
N PRO A 71 0.54 -14.80 -9.43
CA PRO A 71 1.62 -14.01 -8.88
C PRO A 71 2.47 -13.31 -9.95
N PHE A 72 2.91 -12.09 -9.64
CA PHE A 72 3.61 -11.21 -10.58
C PHE A 72 4.74 -10.44 -9.88
N SER A 73 5.59 -9.78 -10.65
CA SER A 73 6.70 -8.97 -10.11
C SER A 73 6.36 -7.49 -10.10
N VAL A 74 6.82 -6.79 -9.06
CA VAL A 74 6.74 -5.33 -8.95
C VAL A 74 8.14 -4.77 -8.71
N SER A 75 8.50 -3.75 -9.48
CA SER A 75 9.77 -3.02 -9.34
C SER A 75 9.55 -1.65 -8.70
N LEU A 76 10.45 -1.26 -7.81
CA LEU A 76 10.51 0.05 -7.19
C LEU A 76 11.69 0.82 -7.79
N SER A 77 11.43 2.00 -8.33
CA SER A 77 12.40 2.74 -9.17
C SER A 77 12.99 3.97 -8.49
N ARG A 78 12.24 4.63 -7.59
CA ARG A 78 12.70 5.86 -6.94
C ARG A 78 12.06 6.12 -5.60
N ILE A 79 12.79 6.81 -4.73
CA ILE A 79 12.30 7.44 -3.52
C ILE A 79 12.22 8.95 -3.74
N GLU A 80 11.05 9.51 -3.48
CA GLU A 80 10.75 10.91 -3.78
C GLU A 80 9.64 11.47 -2.88
N LEU A 81 9.33 12.74 -3.08
CA LEU A 81 8.26 13.43 -2.37
C LEU A 81 6.91 13.18 -3.06
N GLY A 82 5.89 12.90 -2.25
CA GLY A 82 4.52 12.70 -2.70
C GLY A 82 3.49 13.46 -1.85
N PRO A 83 2.28 13.74 -2.37
CA PRO A 83 1.90 13.55 -3.77
C PRO A 83 2.62 14.53 -4.71
N HIS A 84 2.69 14.20 -6.00
CA HIS A 84 3.25 15.10 -7.02
C HIS A 84 2.43 16.37 -7.23
N GLU A 85 1.13 16.29 -6.98
CA GLU A 85 0.22 17.42 -7.08
C GLU A 85 0.07 18.13 -5.73
N GLY A 86 0.40 19.42 -5.72
CA GLY A 86 0.34 20.25 -4.53
C GLY A 86 1.54 20.06 -3.58
N PRO A 87 1.44 20.56 -2.34
CA PRO A 87 2.56 20.49 -1.40
C PRO A 87 2.83 19.04 -0.97
N PRO A 88 4.10 18.61 -0.93
CA PRO A 88 4.45 17.26 -0.56
C PRO A 88 4.08 16.98 0.90
N LYS A 89 3.47 15.82 1.14
CA LYS A 89 3.02 15.36 2.45
C LYS A 89 3.76 14.12 2.93
N MET A 90 4.45 13.42 2.03
CA MET A 90 5.01 12.10 2.25
C MET A 90 6.34 11.98 1.51
N ILE A 91 7.17 11.08 2.02
CA ILE A 91 8.26 10.46 1.26
C ILE A 91 7.78 9.05 0.93
N TRP A 92 7.79 8.69 -0.35
CA TRP A 92 7.38 7.37 -0.81
C TRP A 92 8.43 6.71 -1.70
N ALA A 93 8.38 5.39 -1.82
CA ALA A 93 9.02 4.66 -2.90
C ALA A 93 7.98 4.42 -3.99
N GLU A 94 8.24 4.87 -5.21
CA GLU A 94 7.36 4.66 -6.35
C GLU A 94 7.60 3.29 -6.96
N ALA A 95 6.50 2.57 -7.21
CA ALA A 95 6.52 1.36 -8.01
C ALA A 95 6.35 1.71 -9.49
N GLU A 96 7.10 1.01 -10.34
CA GLU A 96 6.92 1.10 -11.78
C GLU A 96 5.53 0.61 -12.18
N PRO A 97 4.95 1.14 -13.29
CA PRO A 97 3.69 0.63 -13.81
C PRO A 97 3.76 -0.89 -14.05
N SER A 98 2.78 -1.62 -13.50
CA SER A 98 2.55 -3.05 -13.74
C SER A 98 1.09 -3.23 -14.09
N GLU A 99 0.83 -3.89 -15.22
CA GLU A 99 -0.53 -4.17 -15.68
C GLU A 99 -1.25 -5.09 -14.69
N GLU A 100 -0.54 -6.07 -14.14
CA GLU A 100 -1.04 -7.04 -13.17
C GLU A 100 -1.42 -6.36 -11.84
N LEU A 101 -0.60 -5.43 -11.35
CA LEU A 101 -0.91 -4.67 -10.14
C LEU A 101 -2.12 -3.75 -10.34
N ALA A 102 -2.22 -3.13 -11.52
CA ALA A 102 -3.34 -2.27 -11.88
C ALA A 102 -4.64 -3.07 -12.06
N GLU A 103 -4.55 -4.24 -12.69
CA GLU A 103 -5.64 -5.19 -12.85
C GLU A 103 -6.12 -5.70 -11.50
N LEU A 104 -5.23 -6.19 -10.64
CA LEU A 104 -5.57 -6.64 -9.29
C LEU A 104 -6.31 -5.56 -8.49
N LYS A 105 -5.84 -4.31 -8.53
CA LYS A 105 -6.54 -3.20 -7.89
C LYS A 105 -7.94 -3.00 -8.49
N ARG A 106 -8.04 -2.96 -9.83
CA ARG A 106 -9.30 -2.69 -10.54
C ARG A 106 -10.34 -3.76 -10.24
N GLU A 107 -9.97 -5.04 -10.36
CA GLU A 107 -10.86 -6.17 -10.08
C GLU A 107 -11.35 -6.16 -8.62
N LEU A 108 -10.48 -5.83 -7.66
CA LEU A 108 -10.86 -5.66 -6.26
C LEU A 108 -11.84 -4.50 -6.06
N GLU A 109 -11.52 -3.29 -6.56
CA GLU A 109 -12.41 -2.12 -6.44
C GLU A 109 -13.77 -2.36 -7.09
N ASP A 110 -13.79 -2.99 -8.26
CA ASP A 110 -15.00 -3.30 -9.00
C ASP A 110 -15.84 -4.31 -8.23
N ALA A 111 -15.26 -5.41 -7.75
CA ALA A 111 -16.00 -6.42 -7.01
C ALA A 111 -16.55 -5.87 -5.67
N PHE A 112 -15.75 -5.08 -4.94
CA PHE A 112 -16.23 -4.43 -3.73
C PHE A 112 -17.38 -3.47 -4.02
N PHE A 113 -17.27 -2.64 -5.06
CA PHE A 113 -18.29 -1.65 -5.40
C PHE A 113 -19.63 -2.29 -5.80
N HIS A 114 -19.61 -3.42 -6.48
CA HIS A 114 -20.84 -4.12 -6.89
C HIS A 114 -21.48 -4.93 -5.76
N SER A 115 -20.74 -5.28 -4.69
CA SER A 115 -21.34 -5.94 -3.53
C SER A 115 -22.02 -4.94 -2.60
N GLN A 116 -23.35 -5.05 -2.49
CA GLN A 116 -24.16 -4.29 -1.53
C GLN A 116 -23.79 -4.57 -0.06
N LYS A 117 -23.00 -5.62 0.20
CA LYS A 117 -22.61 -6.06 1.55
C LYS A 117 -21.18 -5.68 1.92
N SER A 118 -20.40 -5.11 1.00
CA SER A 118 -18.99 -4.75 1.27
C SER A 118 -18.85 -3.44 2.05
N GLY A 119 -19.87 -2.59 2.04
CA GLY A 119 -19.79 -1.22 2.57
C GLY A 119 -18.93 -0.27 1.71
N TYR A 120 -18.41 -0.71 0.55
CA TYR A 120 -17.59 0.10 -0.34
C TYR A 120 -18.46 0.90 -1.33
N LEU A 121 -18.79 2.13 -0.95
CA LEU A 121 -19.80 2.92 -1.65
C LEU A 121 -19.27 3.77 -2.82
N ARG A 122 -17.95 3.93 -2.96
CA ARG A 122 -17.35 4.80 -3.96
C ARG A 122 -15.95 4.34 -4.37
N LYS A 123 -15.75 4.22 -5.69
CA LYS A 123 -14.44 3.97 -6.30
C LYS A 123 -13.50 5.17 -6.17
N GLU A 124 -12.21 4.90 -6.08
CA GLU A 124 -11.19 5.94 -6.17
C GLU A 124 -11.20 6.56 -7.58
N SER A 125 -11.28 7.89 -7.67
CA SER A 125 -11.31 8.60 -8.96
C SER A 125 -9.94 9.10 -9.39
N ARG A 126 -8.95 9.08 -8.50
CA ARG A 126 -7.58 9.48 -8.81
C ARG A 126 -6.87 8.37 -9.59
N GLU A 127 -5.97 8.79 -10.47
CA GLU A 127 -5.05 7.88 -11.15
C GLU A 127 -4.30 7.02 -10.12
N PHE A 128 -4.23 5.71 -10.39
CA PHE A 128 -3.53 4.80 -9.52
C PHE A 128 -2.01 4.95 -9.71
N ARG A 129 -1.36 5.46 -8.67
CA ARG A 129 0.10 5.56 -8.58
C ARG A 129 0.59 4.63 -7.48
N PRO A 130 1.00 3.39 -7.81
CA PRO A 130 1.42 2.42 -6.81
C PRO A 130 2.67 2.93 -6.11
N HIS A 131 2.63 3.00 -4.78
CA HIS A 131 3.72 3.51 -3.98
C HIS A 131 3.72 2.90 -2.59
N ILE A 132 4.88 2.96 -1.94
CA ILE A 132 5.07 2.57 -0.54
C ILE A 132 5.36 3.84 0.25
N THR A 133 4.47 4.21 1.18
CA THR A 133 4.71 5.37 2.04
C THR A 133 5.82 5.08 3.05
N LEU A 134 7.00 5.66 2.84
CA LEU A 134 8.15 5.51 3.72
C LEU A 134 8.06 6.40 4.96
N GLY A 135 7.46 7.58 4.82
CA GLY A 135 7.29 8.51 5.93
C GLY A 135 6.32 9.63 5.60
N ARG A 136 5.80 10.27 6.66
CA ARG A 136 4.89 11.43 6.56
C ARG A 136 5.59 12.68 7.06
N ILE A 137 5.57 13.74 6.26
CA ILE A 137 6.28 14.99 6.53
C ILE A 137 5.59 15.76 7.66
N LEU A 138 6.37 16.20 8.65
CA LEU A 138 5.92 17.11 9.70
C LEU A 138 6.00 18.54 9.16
N GLN A 139 4.88 19.04 8.63
CA GLN A 139 4.84 20.21 7.73
C GLN A 139 5.49 21.48 8.28
N ARG A 140 5.34 21.75 9.58
CA ARG A 140 5.90 22.96 10.20
C ARG A 140 7.42 22.84 10.29
N GLU A 141 7.87 21.76 10.94
CA GLU A 141 9.27 21.45 11.19
C GLU A 141 10.05 21.27 9.87
N TRP A 142 9.40 20.70 8.85
CA TRP A 142 9.94 20.56 7.50
C TRP A 142 10.29 21.89 6.85
N ARG A 143 9.39 22.88 6.96
CA ARG A 143 9.65 24.21 6.43
C ARG A 143 10.72 24.95 7.24
N GLU A 144 10.64 24.87 8.57
CA GLU A 144 11.59 25.53 9.49
C GLU A 144 13.03 25.01 9.28
N ALA A 145 13.19 23.70 9.06
CA ALA A 145 14.49 23.08 8.80
C ALA A 145 15.00 23.29 7.36
N GLY A 146 14.20 23.86 6.46
CA GLY A 146 14.53 23.93 5.03
C GLY A 146 14.74 22.54 4.41
N ALA A 147 14.04 21.52 4.92
CA ALA A 147 14.26 20.12 4.57
C ALA A 147 14.02 19.81 3.08
N GLN A 148 13.24 20.63 2.38
CA GLN A 148 13.07 20.55 0.93
C GLN A 148 14.39 20.71 0.16
N ASN A 149 15.35 21.46 0.70
CA ASN A 149 16.67 21.65 0.08
C ASN A 149 17.64 20.51 0.41
N GLN A 150 17.34 19.72 1.45
CA GLN A 150 18.16 18.62 1.92
C GLN A 150 17.71 17.28 1.32
N PHE A 151 16.43 17.18 0.95
CA PHE A 151 15.90 16.00 0.29
C PHE A 151 16.22 16.04 -1.21
N ALA A 152 17.23 15.27 -1.61
CA ALA A 152 17.41 14.85 -2.99
C ALA A 152 16.81 13.45 -3.13
N GLY A 153 15.89 13.23 -4.07
CA GLY A 153 15.34 11.90 -4.33
C GLY A 153 16.44 10.86 -4.65
N GLU A 154 16.11 9.58 -4.55
CA GLU A 154 17.05 8.49 -4.79
C GLU A 154 16.51 7.51 -5.81
N LYS A 155 17.33 7.16 -6.81
CA LYS A 155 17.04 6.00 -7.65
C LYS A 155 17.30 4.73 -6.84
N ILE A 156 16.33 3.84 -6.85
CA ILE A 156 16.44 2.50 -6.27
C ILE A 156 16.16 1.48 -7.36
N ASN A 157 16.63 0.25 -7.15
CA ASN A 157 16.30 -0.87 -8.02
C ASN A 157 16.01 -2.06 -7.11
N LEU A 158 14.76 -2.13 -6.64
CA LEU A 158 14.29 -3.21 -5.78
C LEU A 158 13.09 -3.85 -6.48
N THR A 159 13.19 -5.14 -6.78
CA THR A 159 12.10 -5.92 -7.37
C THR A 159 11.66 -6.99 -6.37
N PHE A 160 10.37 -7.23 -6.28
CA PHE A 160 9.82 -8.31 -5.46
C PHE A 160 8.66 -9.00 -6.14
N TYR A 161 8.46 -10.25 -5.72
CA TYR A 161 7.35 -11.06 -6.17
C TYR A 161 6.15 -10.85 -5.26
N VAL A 162 4.99 -10.60 -5.87
CA VAL A 162 3.70 -10.50 -5.21
C VAL A 162 3.02 -11.85 -5.34
N SER A 163 2.93 -12.60 -4.24
CA SER A 163 2.20 -13.88 -4.20
C SER A 163 0.90 -13.80 -3.41
N SER A 164 0.65 -12.72 -2.68
CA SER A 164 -0.51 -12.61 -1.80
C SER A 164 -0.95 -11.15 -1.61
N VAL A 165 -2.22 -10.98 -1.25
CA VAL A 165 -2.78 -9.72 -0.74
C VAL A 165 -3.25 -9.88 0.70
N GLU A 166 -3.13 -8.82 1.49
CA GLU A 166 -3.52 -8.80 2.89
C GLU A 166 -4.71 -7.85 3.11
N LEU A 167 -5.73 -8.37 3.80
CA LEU A 167 -6.77 -7.57 4.42
C LEU A 167 -6.25 -7.03 5.75
N LYS A 168 -6.15 -5.69 5.87
CA LYS A 168 -5.57 -5.04 7.06
C LYS A 168 -6.56 -4.16 7.79
N GLU A 169 -6.45 -4.19 9.12
CA GLU A 169 -7.08 -3.24 10.02
C GLU A 169 -6.08 -2.17 10.45
N SER A 170 -6.47 -0.90 10.36
CA SER A 170 -5.71 0.26 10.85
C SER A 170 -6.25 0.76 12.19
N LYS A 171 -5.50 0.54 13.27
CA LYS A 171 -5.82 1.03 14.61
C LYS A 171 -5.08 2.33 14.87
N ILE A 172 -5.82 3.42 15.10
CA ILE A 172 -5.24 4.72 15.39
C ILE A 172 -4.71 4.73 16.83
N LYS A 173 -3.40 4.86 17.02
CA LYS A 173 -2.76 5.05 18.33
C LYS A 173 -2.04 6.41 18.40
N ARG A 174 -1.75 6.89 19.61
CA ARG A 174 -1.00 8.16 19.85
C ARG A 174 0.35 8.23 19.12
N GLY A 175 0.98 7.08 18.83
CA GLY A 175 2.26 6.98 18.09
C GLY A 175 2.13 6.79 16.57
N GLY A 176 0.92 6.81 16.01
CA GLY A 176 0.65 6.47 14.60
C GLY A 176 -0.19 5.20 14.45
N PRO A 177 -0.52 4.81 13.21
CA PRO A 177 -1.34 3.63 12.97
C PRO A 177 -0.56 2.35 13.30
N GLU A 178 -1.25 1.42 13.95
CA GLU A 178 -0.85 0.02 14.05
C GLU A 178 -1.69 -0.80 13.08
N TYR A 179 -1.05 -1.65 12.29
CA TYR A 179 -1.73 -2.49 11.33
C TYR A 179 -1.79 -3.92 11.85
N ALA A 180 -2.99 -4.49 11.84
CA ALA A 180 -3.20 -5.91 12.07
C ALA A 180 -3.61 -6.57 10.76
N VAL A 181 -2.96 -7.68 10.41
CA VAL A 181 -3.40 -8.54 9.31
C VAL A 181 -4.61 -9.33 9.82
N LEU A 182 -5.75 -9.16 9.15
CA LEU A 182 -6.96 -9.93 9.42
C LEU A 182 -6.97 -11.23 8.62
N GLU A 183 -6.53 -11.16 7.37
CA GLU A 183 -6.39 -12.31 6.48
C GLU A 183 -5.26 -12.05 5.48
N SER A 184 -4.50 -13.08 5.14
CA SER A 184 -3.58 -13.11 4.00
C SER A 184 -4.12 -14.10 2.98
N VAL A 185 -4.19 -13.68 1.72
CA VAL A 185 -4.81 -14.42 0.63
C VAL A 185 -3.79 -14.58 -0.48
N GLU A 186 -3.43 -15.82 -0.79
CA GLU A 186 -2.56 -16.12 -1.93
C GLU A 186 -3.25 -15.80 -3.26
N LEU A 187 -2.45 -15.39 -4.22
CA LEU A 187 -2.83 -15.26 -5.62
C LEU A 187 -2.96 -16.67 -6.25
N GLY A 188 -3.71 -16.77 -7.34
CA GLY A 188 -3.97 -18.03 -8.05
C GLY A 188 -2.70 -18.64 -8.63
N LYS A 189 -2.66 -19.96 -8.82
CA LYS A 189 -1.51 -20.58 -9.50
C LYS A 189 -1.54 -20.25 -10.99
N VAL A 190 -0.36 -20.09 -11.59
CA VAL A 190 -0.24 -20.17 -13.06
C VAL A 190 -0.67 -21.58 -13.45
N VAL A 191 -1.80 -21.70 -14.15
CA VAL A 191 -2.15 -22.96 -14.82
C VAL A 191 -1.33 -22.96 -16.09
N GLU A 192 -0.15 -23.58 -16.05
CA GLU A 192 0.54 -23.96 -17.28
C GLU A 192 -0.38 -24.99 -17.96
N ASN A 193 -1.10 -24.56 -18.99
CA ASN A 193 -1.71 -25.48 -19.92
C ASN A 193 -0.53 -26.10 -20.69
N GLU A 194 -0.07 -27.27 -20.26
CA GLU A 194 0.75 -28.14 -21.11
C GLU A 194 -0.13 -28.51 -22.32
N GLU A 195 0.23 -27.98 -23.49
CA GLU A 195 -0.27 -28.46 -24.79
C GLU A 195 0.27 -29.87 -25.11
#